data_AF-A0A2E2UUX6-F1
#
_entry.id   AF-A0A2E2UUX6-F1
#
_cell.length_a   1.000
_cell.length_b   1.000
_cell.length_c   1.000
_cell.angle_alpha   90.00
_cell.angle_beta   90.00
_cell.angle_gamma   90.00
#
_symmetry.space_group_name_H-M   'P 1'
#
loop_
_entity.id
_entity.type
_entity.pdbx_description
1 polymer ?
#
loop_
_entity_poly.entity_id
_entity_poly.type
_entity_poly.pdbx_seq_one_letter_code
_entity_poly.pdbx_strand_id
1 'polypeptide(L)'
;MESNSVIQLMFMLNNPIMKFIIKIFIFLVILSNPVNSQILFSEYAEGSSYNKYLEIYNYSSEIVNLDEYAFPSCSNGCDVDGEWDYMNYFPEGASIMPGNVYVITHPSATDSDPSNDYYTPEIAIYSDHQFTYLSNGDDVFSLINIDSQSVIDVIGSIGADPGDGWDVAGIVNATKDHTLVRKSSVLTGNVGEWSMSAGTNSDDSEWIVLDNETWDYLGFHNYDGGGSPEIFGCMCEEASNYMEAATVDDGSCIVDSGCSDPFALNYSGELCLSAEFINEDCDYLTMDSSGCLDETACNYFDFEYQITASNMTVAIVDISNLIIGDIIGVFYVDENGFISCGGAGLFDGEQMALAAWSDDTATSSIDGFQAGDQFIFLIKRDDIIYDLMININNSAPFSNTYVANGFGQITELDISNEFLQDCVVPPLGLDCDGNSTNLLDNVLDKNYIVRVVDVFGRTICNNTAQNFQIMIFNDGFVDKKYILRH
;
A
#
# COMPACT_ATOMS: atom_id res chain seq x y z
N MET A 1 30.05 -64.01 -30.68
CA MET A 1 29.77 -62.63 -31.14
C MET A 1 28.99 -61.80 -30.12
N GLU A 2 28.82 -62.26 -28.86
CA GLU A 2 28.06 -61.52 -27.83
C GLU A 2 28.91 -60.87 -26.72
N SER A 3 30.23 -61.08 -26.71
CA SER A 3 31.09 -60.54 -25.64
C SER A 3 31.56 -59.10 -25.86
N ASN A 4 31.51 -58.57 -27.09
CA ASN A 4 31.99 -57.21 -27.39
C ASN A 4 30.93 -56.12 -27.17
N SER A 5 29.65 -56.44 -27.28
CA SER A 5 28.54 -55.50 -27.09
C SER A 5 28.30 -55.15 -25.62
N VAL A 6 28.42 -56.14 -24.71
CA VAL A 6 28.25 -55.92 -23.26
C VAL A 6 29.43 -55.12 -22.67
N ILE A 7 30.65 -55.37 -23.16
CA ILE A 7 31.84 -54.62 -22.73
C ILE A 7 31.78 -53.17 -23.25
N GLN A 8 31.31 -52.94 -24.48
CA GLN A 8 31.05 -51.57 -24.97
C GLN A 8 29.99 -50.85 -24.14
N LEU A 9 28.91 -51.53 -23.74
CA LEU A 9 27.85 -50.94 -22.91
C LEU A 9 28.35 -50.61 -21.48
N MET A 10 29.21 -51.46 -20.90
CA MET A 10 29.84 -51.19 -19.59
C MET A 10 30.88 -50.06 -19.64
N PHE A 11 31.64 -49.91 -20.74
CA PHE A 11 32.57 -48.78 -20.93
C PHE A 11 31.82 -47.45 -21.16
N MET A 12 30.71 -47.49 -21.89
CA MET A 12 29.79 -46.37 -22.08
C MET A 12 29.21 -45.90 -20.73
N LEU A 13 28.71 -46.82 -19.90
CA LEU A 13 28.13 -46.52 -18.57
C LEU A 13 29.15 -46.03 -17.53
N ASN A 14 30.46 -46.27 -17.71
CA ASN A 14 31.51 -45.80 -16.80
C ASN A 14 32.26 -44.54 -17.27
N ASN A 15 31.90 -44.00 -18.43
CA ASN A 15 32.45 -42.74 -18.90
C ASN A 15 31.82 -41.56 -18.11
N PRO A 16 32.62 -40.70 -17.45
CA PRO A 16 32.10 -39.57 -16.69
C PRO A 16 31.26 -38.61 -17.55
N ILE A 17 31.58 -38.46 -18.84
CA ILE A 17 30.83 -37.62 -19.79
C ILE A 17 29.46 -38.25 -20.10
N MET A 18 29.39 -39.57 -20.23
CA MET A 18 28.14 -40.26 -20.51
C MET A 18 27.25 -40.40 -19.26
N LYS A 19 27.84 -40.55 -18.06
CA LYS A 19 27.10 -40.40 -16.79
C LYS A 19 26.57 -38.98 -16.61
N PHE A 20 27.30 -37.97 -17.07
CA PHE A 20 26.86 -36.58 -17.05
C PHE A 20 25.73 -36.33 -18.07
N ILE A 21 25.83 -36.88 -19.29
CA ILE A 21 24.77 -36.78 -20.31
C ILE A 21 23.52 -37.56 -19.88
N ILE A 22 23.64 -38.76 -19.30
CA ILE A 22 22.50 -39.53 -18.76
C ILE A 22 21.88 -38.81 -17.55
N LYS A 23 22.69 -38.20 -16.67
CA LYS A 23 22.18 -37.34 -15.59
C LYS A 23 21.48 -36.10 -16.15
N ILE A 24 22.01 -35.45 -17.19
CA ILE A 24 21.36 -34.33 -17.88
C ILE A 24 20.07 -34.78 -18.55
N PHE A 25 20.02 -35.97 -19.16
CA PHE A 25 18.82 -36.50 -19.82
C PHE A 25 17.74 -36.96 -18.81
N ILE A 26 18.14 -37.56 -17.68
CA ILE A 26 17.22 -37.90 -16.58
C ILE A 26 16.78 -36.64 -15.82
N PHE A 27 17.60 -35.58 -15.79
CA PHE A 27 17.23 -34.26 -15.23
C PHE A 27 16.38 -33.43 -16.22
N LEU A 28 16.52 -33.65 -17.54
CA LEU A 28 15.65 -33.05 -18.57
C LEU A 28 14.29 -33.75 -18.71
N VAL A 29 14.16 -35.00 -18.29
CA VAL A 29 12.89 -35.77 -18.31
C VAL A 29 12.11 -35.61 -16.98
N ILE A 30 12.57 -34.75 -16.05
CA ILE A 30 11.84 -34.35 -14.82
C ILE A 30 11.47 -32.85 -14.87
N LEU A 31 11.33 -32.29 -16.07
CA LEU A 31 10.67 -31.01 -16.32
C LEU A 31 9.61 -31.15 -17.42
N SER A 32 8.88 -32.27 -17.41
CA SER A 32 7.45 -32.15 -17.69
C SER A 32 6.82 -31.82 -16.35
N ASN A 33 6.55 -30.53 -16.09
CA ASN A 33 5.55 -30.21 -15.08
C ASN A 33 4.32 -31.06 -15.43
N PRO A 34 3.74 -31.84 -14.51
CA PRO A 34 2.38 -32.28 -14.75
C PRO A 34 1.59 -31.01 -15.07
N VAL A 35 0.73 -31.06 -16.09
CA VAL A 35 -0.33 -30.06 -16.23
C VAL A 35 -1.17 -30.25 -14.97
N ASN A 36 -0.78 -29.58 -13.89
CA ASN A 36 -1.63 -29.47 -12.73
C ASN A 36 -2.74 -28.57 -13.24
N SER A 37 -3.89 -29.18 -13.54
CA SER A 37 -5.10 -28.38 -13.57
C SER A 37 -5.17 -27.61 -12.25
N GLN A 38 -5.66 -26.38 -12.32
CA GLN A 38 -5.74 -25.49 -11.18
C GLN A 38 -7.18 -25.30 -10.70
N ILE A 39 -8.15 -25.87 -11.43
CA ILE A 39 -9.57 -25.70 -11.19
C ILE A 39 -10.32 -27.04 -11.15
N LEU A 40 -11.44 -27.07 -10.44
CA LEU A 40 -12.40 -28.18 -10.38
C LEU A 40 -13.82 -27.63 -10.16
N PHE A 41 -14.84 -28.42 -10.47
CA PHE A 41 -16.21 -28.13 -10.04
C PHE A 41 -16.33 -28.37 -8.53
N SER A 42 -16.62 -27.31 -7.79
CA SER A 42 -16.80 -27.33 -6.33
C SER A 42 -18.27 -27.48 -5.94
N GLU A 43 -19.19 -27.00 -6.77
CA GLU A 43 -20.62 -27.13 -6.53
C GLU A 43 -21.40 -27.21 -7.85
N TYR A 44 -22.49 -27.96 -7.85
CA TYR A 44 -23.44 -28.08 -8.95
C TYR A 44 -24.84 -28.08 -8.37
N ALA A 45 -25.76 -27.37 -9.02
CA ALA A 45 -27.15 -27.40 -8.62
C ALA A 45 -28.10 -27.50 -9.81
N GLU A 46 -29.01 -28.46 -9.70
CA GLU A 46 -30.23 -28.53 -10.49
C GLU A 46 -31.41 -28.29 -9.56
N GLY A 47 -31.69 -27.01 -9.31
CA GLY A 47 -32.76 -26.59 -8.42
C GLY A 47 -34.09 -26.39 -9.12
N SER A 48 -35.09 -25.97 -8.35
CA SER A 48 -36.45 -25.73 -8.85
C SER A 48 -36.45 -24.64 -9.93
N SER A 49 -37.13 -24.92 -11.05
CA SER A 49 -37.30 -23.99 -12.17
C SER A 49 -35.96 -23.53 -12.77
N TYR A 50 -35.44 -22.39 -12.32
CA TYR A 50 -34.25 -21.76 -12.86
C TYR A 50 -33.12 -21.63 -11.84
N ASN A 51 -33.27 -22.18 -10.64
CA ASN A 51 -32.24 -22.17 -9.60
C ASN A 51 -31.12 -23.17 -9.95
N LYS A 52 -30.34 -22.84 -10.98
CA LYS A 52 -29.35 -23.71 -11.59
C LYS A 52 -28.03 -22.97 -11.69
N TYR A 53 -26.95 -23.66 -11.36
CA TYR A 53 -25.61 -23.12 -11.51
C TYR A 53 -24.51 -24.20 -11.53
N LEU A 54 -23.33 -23.78 -11.95
CA LEU A 54 -22.05 -24.47 -11.81
C LEU A 54 -21.11 -23.57 -11.02
N GLU A 55 -20.43 -24.10 -10.03
CA GLU A 55 -19.37 -23.42 -9.31
C GLU A 55 -18.03 -24.10 -9.57
N ILE A 56 -17.03 -23.30 -9.93
CA ILE A 56 -15.67 -23.73 -10.23
C ILE A 56 -14.73 -23.14 -9.20
N TYR A 57 -13.96 -23.97 -8.50
CA TYR A 57 -12.97 -23.53 -7.51
C TYR A 57 -11.55 -23.57 -8.06
N ASN A 58 -10.76 -22.53 -7.79
CA ASN A 58 -9.32 -22.50 -8.05
C ASN A 58 -8.53 -22.94 -6.80
N TYR A 59 -8.00 -24.16 -6.84
CA TYR A 59 -7.19 -24.74 -5.76
C TYR A 59 -5.69 -24.46 -5.88
N SER A 60 -5.27 -23.66 -6.85
CA SER A 60 -3.87 -23.29 -7.01
C SER A 60 -3.48 -22.07 -6.17
N SER A 61 -2.20 -21.69 -6.22
CA SER A 61 -1.67 -20.46 -5.60
C SER A 61 -1.59 -19.28 -6.57
N GLU A 62 -2.06 -19.44 -7.81
CA GLU A 62 -1.93 -18.44 -8.86
C GLU A 62 -3.33 -18.05 -9.38
N ILE A 63 -3.43 -16.86 -9.97
CA ILE A 63 -4.65 -16.45 -10.68
C ILE A 63 -4.81 -17.36 -11.90
N VAL A 64 -5.99 -17.97 -12.05
CA VAL A 64 -6.33 -18.77 -13.22
C VAL A 64 -7.01 -17.89 -14.25
N ASN A 65 -6.40 -17.75 -15.43
CA ASN A 65 -7.03 -17.11 -16.58
C ASN A 65 -7.99 -18.11 -17.27
N LEU A 66 -9.29 -17.81 -17.26
CA LEU A 66 -10.31 -18.70 -17.85
C LEU A 66 -10.38 -18.62 -19.38
N ASP A 67 -9.67 -17.68 -20.03
CA ASP A 67 -9.50 -17.68 -21.50
C ASP A 67 -8.77 -18.95 -22.00
N GLU A 68 -8.02 -19.63 -21.12
CA GLU A 68 -7.32 -20.89 -21.42
C GLU A 68 -8.21 -22.13 -21.26
N TYR A 69 -9.43 -21.94 -20.73
CA TYR A 69 -10.34 -23.01 -20.35
C TYR A 69 -11.70 -22.86 -21.02
N ALA A 70 -12.43 -23.97 -21.04
CA ALA A 70 -13.79 -24.01 -21.56
C ALA A 70 -14.63 -24.99 -20.74
N PHE A 71 -15.95 -24.84 -20.83
CA PHE A 71 -16.91 -25.70 -20.14
C PHE A 71 -17.85 -26.42 -21.11
N PRO A 72 -17.35 -27.30 -21.99
CA PRO A 72 -18.21 -27.99 -22.94
C PRO A 72 -19.30 -28.82 -22.24
N SER A 73 -20.39 -29.01 -22.95
CA SER A 73 -21.53 -29.78 -22.49
C SER A 73 -22.08 -30.73 -23.54
N CYS A 74 -22.80 -31.74 -23.07
CA CYS A 74 -23.59 -32.64 -23.91
C CYS A 74 -25.00 -32.73 -23.35
N SER A 75 -26.00 -32.77 -24.23
CA SER A 75 -27.39 -32.75 -23.79
C SER A 75 -28.00 -34.13 -23.71
N ASN A 76 -28.53 -34.50 -22.53
CA ASN A 76 -28.98 -35.86 -22.22
C ASN A 76 -27.86 -36.90 -22.46
N GLY A 77 -26.68 -36.69 -21.87
CA GLY A 77 -25.46 -37.45 -22.18
C GLY A 77 -24.75 -36.98 -23.45
N CYS A 78 -23.61 -37.60 -23.80
CA CYS A 78 -22.87 -37.38 -25.06
C CYS A 78 -23.16 -38.49 -26.07
N ASP A 79 -23.95 -38.19 -27.09
CA ASP A 79 -24.39 -39.15 -28.12
C ASP A 79 -23.25 -39.75 -28.95
N VAL A 80 -22.15 -39.01 -29.09
CA VAL A 80 -20.97 -39.41 -29.87
C VAL A 80 -19.75 -39.51 -28.94
N ASP A 81 -19.17 -40.70 -28.89
CA ASP A 81 -17.99 -40.97 -28.07
C ASP A 81 -16.80 -40.08 -28.49
N GLY A 82 -16.26 -39.34 -27.53
CA GLY A 82 -15.14 -38.41 -27.74
C GLY A 82 -15.50 -37.06 -28.36
N GLU A 83 -16.78 -36.73 -28.54
CA GLU A 83 -17.22 -35.43 -29.05
C GLU A 83 -18.15 -34.73 -28.05
N TRP A 84 -17.98 -33.41 -27.91
CA TRP A 84 -18.89 -32.55 -27.15
C TRP A 84 -20.00 -32.05 -28.07
N ASP A 85 -21.26 -32.04 -27.62
CA ASP A 85 -22.36 -31.47 -28.42
C ASP A 85 -22.22 -29.96 -28.55
N TYR A 86 -21.82 -29.31 -27.45
CA TYR A 86 -21.68 -27.87 -27.34
C TYR A 86 -20.35 -27.50 -26.70
N MET A 87 -19.58 -26.67 -27.41
CA MET A 87 -18.36 -26.08 -26.89
C MET A 87 -18.67 -24.69 -26.32
N ASN A 88 -18.61 -24.55 -25.00
CA ASN A 88 -18.92 -23.30 -24.30
C ASN A 88 -17.65 -22.66 -23.74
N TYR A 89 -17.56 -21.34 -23.81
CA TYR A 89 -16.39 -20.56 -23.38
C TYR A 89 -16.79 -19.56 -22.30
N PHE A 90 -15.83 -19.25 -21.42
CA PHE A 90 -15.97 -18.18 -20.45
C PHE A 90 -15.93 -16.81 -21.16
N PRO A 91 -16.47 -15.73 -20.55
CA PRO A 91 -16.33 -14.38 -21.05
C PRO A 91 -14.85 -13.97 -21.15
N GLU A 92 -14.50 -13.15 -22.15
CA GLU A 92 -13.13 -12.67 -22.35
C GLU A 92 -12.58 -11.98 -21.10
N GLY A 93 -11.40 -12.40 -20.65
CA GLY A 93 -10.73 -11.87 -19.46
C GLY A 93 -11.27 -12.38 -18.13
N ALA A 94 -12.19 -13.35 -18.14
CA ALA A 94 -12.63 -14.01 -16.92
C ALA A 94 -11.45 -14.71 -16.23
N SER A 95 -11.38 -14.62 -14.90
CA SER A 95 -10.32 -15.24 -14.12
C SER A 95 -10.83 -15.65 -12.75
N ILE A 96 -10.14 -16.59 -12.11
CA ILE A 96 -10.41 -17.03 -10.75
C ILE A 96 -9.17 -16.81 -9.90
N MET A 97 -9.31 -16.03 -8.84
CA MET A 97 -8.23 -15.84 -7.87
C MET A 97 -7.91 -17.14 -7.12
N PRO A 98 -6.68 -17.32 -6.59
CA PRO A 98 -6.35 -18.47 -5.76
C PRO A 98 -7.33 -18.60 -4.59
N GLY A 99 -7.90 -19.78 -4.36
CA GLY A 99 -8.84 -19.98 -3.25
C GLY A 99 -10.25 -19.39 -3.44
N ASN A 100 -10.52 -18.79 -4.60
CA ASN A 100 -11.85 -18.27 -4.93
C ASN A 100 -12.59 -19.24 -5.86
N VAL A 101 -13.88 -18.93 -6.07
CA VAL A 101 -14.75 -19.63 -7.01
C VAL A 101 -15.17 -18.73 -8.16
N TYR A 102 -15.69 -19.34 -9.22
CA TYR A 102 -16.38 -18.69 -10.33
C TYR A 102 -17.72 -19.39 -10.57
N VAL A 103 -18.81 -18.64 -10.53
CA VAL A 103 -20.17 -19.18 -10.60
C VAL A 103 -20.85 -18.82 -11.92
N ILE A 104 -21.26 -19.87 -12.65
CA ILE A 104 -22.08 -19.77 -13.84
C ILE A 104 -23.53 -20.03 -13.44
N THR A 105 -24.42 -19.06 -13.60
CA THR A 105 -25.82 -19.14 -13.14
C THR A 105 -26.82 -19.05 -14.29
N HIS A 106 -28.05 -19.53 -14.07
CA HIS A 106 -29.12 -19.29 -15.05
C HIS A 106 -29.60 -17.82 -14.98
N PRO A 107 -29.76 -17.12 -16.12
CA PRO A 107 -30.12 -15.69 -16.13
C PRO A 107 -31.40 -15.39 -15.35
N SER A 108 -32.44 -16.21 -15.47
CA SER A 108 -33.70 -16.01 -14.73
C SER A 108 -33.58 -16.10 -13.20
N ALA A 109 -32.58 -16.81 -12.64
CA ALA A 109 -32.36 -16.80 -11.20
C ALA A 109 -31.71 -15.49 -10.71
N THR A 110 -31.15 -14.71 -11.63
CA THR A 110 -30.30 -13.54 -11.31
C THR A 110 -30.85 -12.21 -11.83
N ASP A 111 -31.87 -12.25 -12.69
CA ASP A 111 -32.53 -11.05 -13.20
C ASP A 111 -33.36 -10.39 -12.09
N SER A 112 -32.85 -9.26 -11.58
CA SER A 112 -33.46 -8.49 -10.49
C SER A 112 -34.66 -7.63 -10.94
N ASP A 113 -35.17 -7.78 -12.17
CA ASP A 113 -36.41 -7.13 -12.60
C ASP A 113 -37.54 -7.49 -11.62
N PRO A 114 -38.25 -6.50 -11.03
CA PRO A 114 -39.34 -6.75 -10.09
C PRO A 114 -40.51 -7.60 -10.64
N SER A 115 -40.58 -7.83 -11.95
CA SER A 115 -41.56 -8.69 -12.61
C SER A 115 -41.10 -10.15 -12.78
N ASN A 116 -39.85 -10.46 -12.45
CA ASN A 116 -39.32 -11.80 -12.52
C ASN A 116 -39.64 -12.59 -11.25
N ASP A 117 -40.61 -13.50 -11.35
CA ASP A 117 -41.01 -14.39 -10.24
C ASP A 117 -39.96 -15.48 -9.91
N TYR A 118 -38.87 -15.57 -10.69
CA TYR A 118 -37.84 -16.60 -10.55
C TYR A 118 -36.52 -16.08 -9.97
N TYR A 119 -36.46 -14.79 -9.60
CA TYR A 119 -35.26 -14.20 -8.99
C TYR A 119 -34.97 -14.83 -7.62
N THR A 120 -33.75 -15.33 -7.45
CA THR A 120 -33.26 -15.95 -6.21
C THR A 120 -32.04 -15.17 -5.71
N PRO A 121 -32.21 -14.24 -4.74
CA PRO A 121 -31.13 -13.39 -4.24
C PRO A 121 -29.88 -14.15 -3.79
N GLU A 122 -30.08 -15.32 -3.18
CA GLU A 122 -29.03 -16.20 -2.66
C GLU A 122 -28.11 -16.75 -3.76
N ILE A 123 -28.64 -16.93 -4.98
CA ILE A 123 -27.86 -17.32 -6.16
C ILE A 123 -27.29 -16.08 -6.85
N ALA A 124 -28.11 -15.03 -6.98
CA ALA A 124 -27.76 -13.83 -7.73
C ALA A 124 -26.52 -13.10 -7.21
N ILE A 125 -26.31 -13.09 -5.89
CA ILE A 125 -25.17 -12.40 -5.26
C ILE A 125 -23.81 -12.99 -5.64
N TYR A 126 -23.75 -14.27 -6.01
CA TYR A 126 -22.51 -14.95 -6.37
C TYR A 126 -22.31 -15.11 -7.87
N SER A 127 -23.21 -14.60 -8.70
CA SER A 127 -23.19 -14.83 -10.15
C SER A 127 -22.10 -14.04 -10.87
N ASP A 128 -21.06 -14.72 -11.36
CA ASP A 128 -20.03 -14.11 -12.21
C ASP A 128 -20.43 -14.04 -13.68
N HIS A 129 -21.15 -15.05 -14.17
CA HIS A 129 -21.58 -15.17 -15.56
C HIS A 129 -22.91 -15.90 -15.67
N GLN A 130 -23.75 -15.46 -16.61
CA GLN A 130 -25.04 -16.09 -16.89
C GLN A 130 -24.96 -17.03 -18.09
N PHE A 131 -25.49 -18.25 -17.95
CA PHE A 131 -25.61 -19.23 -19.02
C PHE A 131 -27.00 -19.89 -18.99
N THR A 132 -27.71 -19.84 -20.12
CA THR A 132 -29.11 -20.31 -20.21
C THR A 132 -29.25 -21.83 -20.19
N TYR A 133 -28.30 -22.55 -20.81
CA TYR A 133 -28.46 -23.97 -21.10
C TYR A 133 -27.85 -24.86 -20.01
N LEU A 134 -28.07 -24.50 -18.74
CA LEU A 134 -27.63 -25.30 -17.60
C LEU A 134 -28.45 -26.58 -17.47
N SER A 135 -27.83 -27.58 -16.83
CA SER A 135 -28.33 -28.95 -16.78
C SER A 135 -29.75 -29.05 -16.20
N ASN A 136 -30.55 -29.98 -16.71
CA ASN A 136 -31.85 -30.40 -16.16
C ASN A 136 -31.78 -31.74 -15.39
N GLY A 137 -30.57 -32.21 -15.13
CA GLY A 137 -30.27 -33.45 -14.42
C GLY A 137 -29.54 -34.48 -15.28
N ASP A 138 -29.74 -34.47 -16.59
CA ASP A 138 -29.19 -35.47 -17.53
C ASP A 138 -28.14 -34.91 -18.51
N ASP A 139 -27.82 -33.61 -18.41
CA ASP A 139 -26.78 -32.97 -19.24
C ASP A 139 -25.38 -33.07 -18.60
N VAL A 140 -24.37 -33.38 -19.43
CA VAL A 140 -22.95 -33.44 -19.02
C VAL A 140 -22.35 -32.04 -19.06
N PHE A 141 -21.54 -31.69 -18.06
CA PHE A 141 -20.66 -30.52 -18.10
C PHE A 141 -19.24 -30.93 -17.74
N SER A 142 -18.28 -30.45 -18.52
CA SER A 142 -16.85 -30.74 -18.35
C SER A 142 -16.06 -29.45 -18.27
N LEU A 143 -14.96 -29.41 -17.53
CA LEU A 143 -13.92 -28.40 -17.65
C LEU A 143 -12.80 -28.95 -18.50
N ILE A 144 -12.34 -28.19 -19.50
CA ILE A 144 -11.19 -28.57 -20.32
C ILE A 144 -10.21 -27.42 -20.45
N ASN A 145 -8.94 -27.76 -20.66
CA ASN A 145 -7.96 -26.80 -21.19
C ASN A 145 -8.05 -26.78 -22.72
N ILE A 146 -8.20 -25.60 -23.32
CA ILE A 146 -8.49 -25.46 -24.76
C ILE A 146 -7.32 -25.94 -25.63
N ASP A 147 -6.10 -25.59 -25.24
CA ASP A 147 -4.89 -25.88 -26.02
C ASP A 147 -4.58 -27.38 -26.08
N SER A 148 -4.65 -28.04 -24.93
CA SER A 148 -4.36 -29.48 -24.81
C SER A 148 -5.56 -30.37 -25.08
N GLN A 149 -6.78 -29.81 -25.06
CA GLN A 149 -8.06 -30.53 -25.08
C GLN A 149 -8.21 -31.57 -23.96
N SER A 150 -7.41 -31.48 -22.89
CA SER A 150 -7.50 -32.40 -21.76
C SER A 150 -8.70 -32.07 -20.88
N VAL A 151 -9.47 -33.10 -20.51
CA VAL A 151 -10.49 -32.98 -19.46
C VAL A 151 -9.82 -32.81 -18.12
N ILE A 152 -10.27 -31.79 -17.40
CA ILE A 152 -9.84 -31.44 -16.06
C ILE A 152 -10.78 -32.09 -15.04
N ASP A 153 -12.07 -31.91 -15.27
CA ASP A 153 -13.12 -32.33 -14.36
C ASP A 153 -14.44 -32.47 -15.12
N VAL A 154 -15.33 -33.34 -14.66
CA VAL A 154 -16.63 -33.56 -15.31
C VAL A 154 -17.71 -33.85 -14.29
N ILE A 155 -18.93 -33.40 -14.61
CA ILE A 155 -20.19 -33.80 -13.99
C ILE A 155 -21.02 -34.51 -15.06
N GLY A 156 -21.39 -35.75 -14.77
CA GLY A 156 -22.04 -36.66 -15.72
C GLY A 156 -21.05 -37.52 -16.52
N SER A 157 -21.51 -38.68 -16.99
CA SER A 157 -20.71 -39.58 -17.83
C SER A 157 -20.80 -39.18 -19.30
N ILE A 158 -19.66 -39.12 -19.97
CA ILE A 158 -19.60 -39.09 -21.44
C ILE A 158 -20.17 -40.42 -21.96
N GLY A 159 -21.20 -40.36 -22.79
CA GLY A 159 -21.87 -41.52 -23.35
C GLY A 159 -23.39 -41.37 -23.35
N ALA A 160 -24.10 -42.50 -23.38
CA ALA A 160 -25.56 -42.51 -23.52
C ALA A 160 -26.29 -41.77 -22.38
N ASP A 161 -27.45 -41.23 -22.73
CA ASP A 161 -28.44 -40.63 -21.83
C ASP A 161 -28.64 -41.44 -20.53
N PRO A 162 -28.42 -40.84 -19.35
CA PRO A 162 -28.64 -41.49 -18.06
C PRO A 162 -30.12 -41.68 -17.71
N GLY A 163 -31.05 -41.07 -18.46
CA GLY A 163 -32.47 -41.04 -18.19
C GLY A 163 -32.86 -39.76 -17.46
N ASP A 164 -33.12 -39.82 -16.16
CA ASP A 164 -33.49 -38.64 -15.37
C ASP A 164 -32.27 -37.95 -14.74
N GLY A 165 -31.13 -38.64 -14.62
CA GLY A 165 -29.89 -38.12 -14.05
C GLY A 165 -28.96 -39.24 -13.59
N TRP A 166 -27.79 -38.89 -13.07
CA TRP A 166 -26.81 -39.86 -12.57
C TRP A 166 -26.98 -40.13 -11.08
N ASP A 167 -26.76 -41.37 -10.69
CA ASP A 167 -26.63 -41.75 -9.28
C ASP A 167 -25.35 -41.15 -8.69
N VAL A 168 -25.43 -40.54 -7.51
CA VAL A 168 -24.28 -39.97 -6.79
C VAL A 168 -24.38 -40.34 -5.32
N ALA A 169 -23.28 -40.80 -4.73
CA ALA A 169 -23.19 -41.20 -3.32
C ALA A 169 -24.30 -42.16 -2.86
N GLY A 170 -24.82 -42.99 -3.77
CA GLY A 170 -25.89 -43.97 -3.51
C GLY A 170 -27.32 -43.42 -3.57
N ILE A 171 -27.49 -42.14 -3.96
CA ILE A 171 -28.79 -41.51 -4.22
C ILE A 171 -29.06 -41.59 -5.71
N VAL A 172 -30.26 -42.08 -6.07
CA VAL A 172 -30.66 -42.30 -7.46
C VAL A 172 -31.00 -40.98 -8.15
N ASN A 173 -30.49 -40.76 -9.36
CA ASN A 173 -30.66 -39.52 -10.13
C ASN A 173 -30.30 -38.24 -9.34
N ALA A 174 -29.24 -38.30 -8.54
CA ALA A 174 -28.83 -37.21 -7.65
C ALA A 174 -28.32 -35.95 -8.37
N THR A 175 -28.08 -35.99 -9.68
CA THR A 175 -27.84 -34.77 -10.48
C THR A 175 -29.11 -34.00 -10.80
N LYS A 176 -30.30 -34.56 -10.52
CA LYS A 176 -31.60 -33.89 -10.70
C LYS A 176 -32.20 -33.51 -9.36
N ASP A 177 -32.80 -32.32 -9.26
CA ASP A 177 -33.49 -31.81 -8.08
C ASP A 177 -32.63 -31.85 -6.78
N HIS A 178 -31.33 -31.59 -6.88
CA HIS A 178 -30.38 -31.60 -5.74
C HIS A 178 -29.25 -30.58 -5.93
N THR A 179 -28.58 -30.28 -4.81
CA THR A 179 -27.28 -29.61 -4.80
C THR A 179 -26.18 -30.64 -4.53
N LEU A 180 -25.13 -30.64 -5.34
CA LEU A 180 -23.94 -31.46 -5.18
C LEU A 180 -22.76 -30.59 -4.78
N VAL A 181 -22.23 -30.80 -3.57
CA VAL A 181 -21.05 -30.08 -3.07
C VAL A 181 -19.85 -31.01 -3.10
N ARG A 182 -18.75 -30.58 -3.70
CA ARG A 182 -17.49 -31.33 -3.71
C ARG A 182 -16.94 -31.41 -2.29
N LYS A 183 -16.42 -32.56 -1.88
CA LYS A 183 -15.76 -32.71 -0.57
C LYS A 183 -14.43 -31.97 -0.53
N SER A 184 -14.13 -31.34 0.60
CA SER A 184 -12.87 -30.61 0.84
C SER A 184 -11.60 -31.46 0.68
N SER A 185 -11.72 -32.77 0.86
CA SER A 185 -10.63 -33.72 0.70
C SER A 185 -10.28 -34.02 -0.76
N VAL A 186 -11.06 -33.52 -1.72
CA VAL A 186 -10.82 -33.71 -3.16
C VAL A 186 -9.85 -32.64 -3.64
N LEU A 187 -8.62 -33.05 -3.94
CA LEU A 187 -7.51 -32.13 -4.18
C LEU A 187 -7.25 -31.81 -5.66
N THR A 188 -7.95 -32.50 -6.56
CA THR A 188 -7.82 -32.34 -8.01
C THR A 188 -9.13 -32.73 -8.69
N GLY A 189 -9.38 -32.22 -9.90
CA GLY A 189 -10.50 -32.66 -10.73
C GLY A 189 -10.43 -34.16 -11.09
N ASN A 190 -11.56 -34.74 -11.48
CA ASN A 190 -11.69 -36.18 -11.74
C ASN A 190 -11.20 -36.62 -13.13
N VAL A 191 -10.70 -35.69 -13.96
CA VAL A 191 -10.09 -35.98 -15.27
C VAL A 191 -11.02 -36.77 -16.22
N GLY A 192 -12.33 -36.60 -16.08
CA GLY A 192 -13.33 -37.29 -16.92
C GLY A 192 -13.87 -38.59 -16.32
N GLU A 193 -13.36 -39.04 -15.18
CA GLU A 193 -13.74 -40.30 -14.55
C GLU A 193 -14.97 -40.14 -13.64
N TRP A 194 -16.10 -39.71 -14.21
CA TRP A 194 -17.33 -39.43 -13.46
C TRP A 194 -17.79 -40.58 -12.58
N SER A 195 -17.75 -41.83 -13.06
CA SER A 195 -18.26 -42.96 -12.27
C SER A 195 -17.46 -43.21 -10.99
N MET A 196 -16.16 -42.89 -10.97
CA MET A 196 -15.36 -42.95 -9.74
C MET A 196 -15.67 -41.76 -8.84
N SER A 197 -15.82 -40.57 -9.43
CA SER A 197 -16.15 -39.32 -8.75
C SER A 197 -17.52 -39.36 -8.05
N ALA A 198 -18.56 -39.79 -8.77
CA ALA A 198 -19.92 -39.92 -8.28
C ALA A 198 -20.00 -40.94 -7.12
N GLY A 199 -19.19 -42.00 -7.18
CA GLY A 199 -19.16 -43.06 -6.18
C GLY A 199 -20.47 -43.87 -6.13
N THR A 200 -20.52 -44.82 -5.21
CA THR A 200 -21.69 -45.68 -4.98
C THR A 200 -22.36 -45.42 -3.63
N ASN A 201 -21.69 -44.71 -2.73
CA ASN A 201 -22.15 -44.37 -1.40
C ASN A 201 -21.41 -43.11 -0.88
N SER A 202 -21.79 -42.65 0.31
CA SER A 202 -21.19 -41.46 0.92
C SER A 202 -19.70 -41.59 1.25
N ASP A 203 -19.14 -42.80 1.34
CA ASP A 203 -17.75 -42.99 1.74
C ASP A 203 -16.79 -42.93 0.54
N ASP A 204 -17.20 -43.47 -0.62
CA ASP A 204 -16.39 -43.52 -1.84
C ASP A 204 -16.65 -42.37 -2.83
N SER A 205 -17.76 -41.64 -2.68
CA SER A 205 -18.06 -40.47 -3.51
C SER A 205 -17.15 -39.28 -3.20
N GLU A 206 -16.82 -38.49 -4.22
CA GLU A 206 -16.20 -37.17 -4.10
C GLU A 206 -17.21 -36.07 -3.73
N TRP A 207 -18.50 -36.38 -3.74
CA TRP A 207 -19.59 -35.42 -3.59
C TRP A 207 -20.39 -35.65 -2.30
N ILE A 208 -20.91 -34.56 -1.76
CA ILE A 208 -21.96 -34.53 -0.75
C ILE A 208 -23.24 -34.13 -1.49
N VAL A 209 -24.23 -35.02 -1.46
CA VAL A 209 -25.55 -34.78 -2.05
C VAL A 209 -26.43 -34.13 -1.00
N LEU A 210 -26.94 -32.94 -1.29
CA LEU A 210 -27.82 -32.15 -0.42
C LEU A 210 -29.21 -32.03 -1.06
N ASP A 211 -30.21 -31.76 -0.22
CA ASP A 211 -31.58 -31.55 -0.68
C ASP A 211 -31.66 -30.37 -1.67
N ASN A 212 -32.67 -30.40 -2.54
CA ASN A 212 -32.98 -29.29 -3.43
C ASN A 212 -33.05 -27.95 -2.66
N GLU A 213 -32.66 -26.86 -3.32
CA GLU A 213 -32.66 -25.50 -2.77
C GLU A 213 -31.67 -25.28 -1.60
N THR A 214 -30.57 -26.05 -1.55
CA THR A 214 -29.52 -25.85 -0.54
C THR A 214 -28.38 -25.01 -1.12
N TRP A 215 -28.25 -23.76 -0.66
CA TRP A 215 -27.27 -22.76 -1.15
C TRP A 215 -26.23 -22.34 -0.11
N ASP A 216 -26.13 -23.10 0.99
CA ASP A 216 -25.27 -22.77 2.14
C ASP A 216 -23.77 -22.79 1.82
N TYR A 217 -23.39 -23.37 0.68
CA TYR A 217 -22.00 -23.56 0.25
C TYR A 217 -21.64 -22.74 -1.00
N LEU A 218 -22.62 -22.11 -1.65
CA LEU A 218 -22.41 -21.30 -2.84
C LEU A 218 -21.57 -20.06 -2.53
N GLY A 219 -20.59 -19.79 -3.40
CA GLY A 219 -19.69 -18.65 -3.33
C GLY A 219 -18.34 -18.96 -2.65
N PHE A 220 -18.10 -20.19 -2.19
CA PHE A 220 -16.83 -20.59 -1.60
C PHE A 220 -16.64 -22.11 -1.60
N HIS A 221 -15.39 -22.56 -1.44
CA HIS A 221 -15.10 -23.98 -1.29
C HIS A 221 -14.07 -24.23 -0.18
N ASN A 222 -14.40 -25.14 0.74
CA ASN A 222 -13.43 -25.60 1.74
C ASN A 222 -12.45 -26.57 1.08
N TYR A 223 -11.14 -26.37 1.27
CA TYR A 223 -10.10 -27.18 0.62
C TYR A 223 -9.05 -27.66 1.63
N ASP A 224 -8.89 -28.99 1.77
CA ASP A 224 -8.01 -29.61 2.78
C ASP A 224 -6.54 -29.72 2.35
N GLY A 225 -6.20 -29.28 1.14
CA GLY A 225 -4.86 -29.43 0.54
C GLY A 225 -3.73 -28.67 1.24
N GLY A 226 -4.03 -27.85 2.23
CA GLY A 226 -3.07 -27.26 3.16
C GLY A 226 -2.40 -25.98 2.65
N GLY A 227 -2.63 -24.91 3.43
CA GLY A 227 -2.22 -23.54 3.14
C GLY A 227 -3.47 -22.75 2.77
N SER A 228 -3.88 -21.79 3.60
CA SER A 228 -4.60 -20.64 3.04
C SER A 228 -3.73 -20.18 1.86
N PRO A 229 -4.23 -20.21 0.62
CA PRO A 229 -3.39 -19.80 -0.49
C PRO A 229 -2.87 -18.42 -0.15
N GLU A 230 -1.55 -18.24 -0.16
CA GLU A 230 -0.96 -16.91 -0.08
C GLU A 230 -1.40 -16.24 -1.39
N ILE A 231 -2.52 -15.53 -1.32
CA ILE A 231 -3.04 -14.74 -2.44
C ILE A 231 -2.18 -13.49 -2.49
N PHE A 232 -1.25 -13.49 -3.45
CA PHE A 232 -0.41 -12.36 -3.78
C PHE A 232 -1.22 -11.33 -4.55
N GLY A 233 -1.22 -10.09 -4.09
CA GLY A 233 -1.90 -8.99 -4.77
C GLY A 233 -1.86 -7.72 -3.95
N CYS A 234 -2.32 -6.62 -4.54
CA CYS A 234 -2.27 -5.34 -3.85
C CYS A 234 -3.22 -5.31 -2.63
N MET A 235 -2.65 -5.08 -1.44
CA MET A 235 -3.40 -4.96 -0.19
C MET A 235 -3.76 -3.50 0.18
N CYS A 236 -3.32 -2.52 -0.60
CA CYS A 236 -3.62 -1.09 -0.37
C CYS A 236 -5.04 -0.75 -0.86
N GLU A 237 -5.97 -0.47 0.06
CA GLU A 237 -7.38 -0.13 -0.27
C GLU A 237 -7.52 1.12 -1.14
N GLU A 238 -6.55 2.05 -1.08
CA GLU A 238 -6.53 3.28 -1.89
C GLU A 238 -5.96 3.06 -3.31
N ALA A 239 -5.46 1.85 -3.62
CA ALA A 239 -4.91 1.55 -4.93
C ALA A 239 -6.00 1.20 -5.95
N SER A 240 -5.79 1.65 -7.19
CA SER A 240 -6.66 1.35 -8.34
C SER A 240 -6.77 -0.16 -8.64
N ASN A 241 -5.79 -0.94 -8.22
CA ASN A 241 -5.73 -2.40 -8.37
C ASN A 241 -5.81 -3.14 -7.03
N TYR A 242 -6.42 -2.53 -6.00
CA TYR A 242 -6.68 -3.19 -4.73
C TYR A 242 -7.37 -4.54 -4.92
N MET A 243 -6.91 -5.53 -4.17
CA MET A 243 -7.38 -6.90 -4.25
C MET A 243 -7.84 -7.34 -2.86
N GLU A 244 -9.16 -7.31 -2.62
CA GLU A 244 -9.75 -7.62 -1.30
C GLU A 244 -9.38 -9.02 -0.78
N ALA A 245 -9.19 -9.98 -1.68
CA ALA A 245 -8.80 -11.34 -1.33
C ALA A 245 -7.28 -11.53 -1.17
N ALA A 246 -6.45 -10.51 -1.39
CA ALA A 246 -5.00 -10.61 -1.17
C ALA A 246 -4.68 -10.83 0.32
N THR A 247 -3.86 -11.83 0.59
CA THR A 247 -3.37 -12.16 1.94
C THR A 247 -1.89 -11.78 2.12
N VAL A 248 -1.20 -11.51 1.02
CA VAL A 248 0.20 -11.08 0.97
C VAL A 248 0.35 -10.00 -0.10
N ASP A 249 0.91 -8.85 0.28
CA ASP A 249 1.20 -7.78 -0.67
C ASP A 249 2.31 -8.21 -1.63
N ASP A 250 2.05 -8.13 -2.93
CA ASP A 250 3.00 -8.47 -3.99
C ASP A 250 3.78 -7.26 -4.52
N GLY A 251 3.50 -6.07 -3.98
CA GLY A 251 4.14 -4.82 -4.40
C GLY A 251 3.61 -4.29 -5.73
N SER A 252 2.48 -4.81 -6.24
CA SER A 252 1.87 -4.34 -7.48
C SER A 252 0.98 -3.11 -7.30
N CYS A 253 0.76 -2.63 -6.08
CA CYS A 253 -0.17 -1.53 -5.78
C CYS A 253 0.14 -0.25 -6.57
N ILE A 254 -0.89 0.32 -7.22
CA ILE A 254 -0.82 1.60 -7.95
C ILE A 254 -1.86 2.58 -7.38
N VAL A 255 -1.37 3.64 -6.73
CA VAL A 255 -2.20 4.70 -6.15
C VAL A 255 -2.17 5.94 -7.05
N ASP A 256 -3.34 6.42 -7.48
CA ASP A 256 -3.44 7.53 -8.43
C ASP A 256 -3.05 8.89 -7.81
N SER A 257 -3.41 9.10 -6.54
CA SER A 257 -3.15 10.31 -5.76
C SER A 257 -3.18 10.03 -4.26
N GLY A 258 -2.32 10.68 -3.48
CA GLY A 258 -2.18 10.46 -2.04
C GLY A 258 -0.75 10.69 -1.58
N CYS A 259 -0.37 10.09 -0.47
CA CYS A 259 0.99 10.19 0.05
C CYS A 259 1.47 8.88 0.68
N SER A 260 2.71 8.49 0.36
CA SER A 260 3.39 7.35 0.98
C SER A 260 4.01 7.70 2.34
N ASP A 261 4.13 8.98 2.68
CA ASP A 261 4.71 9.46 3.93
C ASP A 261 3.71 9.36 5.10
N PRO A 262 3.98 8.55 6.14
CA PRO A 262 3.15 8.45 7.34
C PRO A 262 2.98 9.76 8.13
N PHE A 263 3.77 10.80 7.84
CA PHE A 263 3.73 12.11 8.46
C PHE A 263 2.85 13.12 7.72
N ALA A 264 2.41 12.81 6.50
CA ALA A 264 1.48 13.66 5.75
C ALA A 264 0.04 13.54 6.28
N LEU A 265 -0.72 14.64 6.18
CA LEU A 265 -2.13 14.73 6.51
C LEU A 265 -3.00 13.82 5.65
N ASN A 266 -2.56 13.56 4.42
CA ASN A 266 -3.23 12.70 3.45
C ASN A 266 -2.45 11.40 3.22
N TYR A 267 -1.79 10.88 4.27
CA TYR A 267 -1.15 9.57 4.24
C TYR A 267 -2.13 8.46 3.85
N SER A 268 -1.79 7.67 2.82
CA SER A 268 -2.65 6.63 2.25
C SER A 268 -2.70 5.32 3.04
N GLY A 269 -1.95 5.22 4.16
CA GLY A 269 -2.01 4.08 5.07
C GLY A 269 -0.84 3.09 4.91
N GLU A 270 -0.68 2.21 5.91
CA GLU A 270 0.50 1.36 6.07
C GLU A 270 0.61 0.27 4.99
N LEU A 271 -0.54 -0.24 4.51
CA LEU A 271 -0.61 -1.21 3.42
C LEU A 271 -0.26 -0.59 2.06
N CYS A 272 -0.09 0.73 1.99
CA CYS A 272 0.26 1.46 0.78
C CYS A 272 1.73 1.91 0.75
N LEU A 273 2.54 1.55 1.76
CA LEU A 273 3.95 1.98 1.85
C LEU A 273 4.83 1.52 0.68
N SER A 274 4.50 0.36 0.11
CA SER A 274 5.17 -0.29 -1.03
C SER A 274 4.55 0.11 -2.38
N ALA A 275 3.47 0.89 -2.39
CA ALA A 275 2.74 1.21 -3.61
C ALA A 275 3.49 2.21 -4.51
N GLU A 276 3.29 2.10 -5.82
CA GLU A 276 3.69 3.11 -6.80
C GLU A 276 2.64 4.23 -6.83
N PHE A 277 3.05 5.46 -6.50
CA PHE A 277 2.18 6.64 -6.58
C PHE A 277 2.38 7.37 -7.90
N ILE A 278 1.32 7.51 -8.70
CA ILE A 278 1.39 8.19 -10.00
C ILE A 278 1.51 9.71 -9.82
N ASN A 279 0.66 10.28 -8.96
CA ASN A 279 0.67 11.70 -8.60
C ASN A 279 0.72 11.85 -7.09
N GLU A 280 1.87 11.51 -6.50
CA GLU A 280 2.09 11.73 -5.07
C GLU A 280 2.05 13.24 -4.74
N ASP A 281 1.20 13.61 -3.79
CA ASP A 281 0.99 15.00 -3.37
C ASP A 281 0.81 15.03 -1.85
N CYS A 282 1.92 15.05 -1.11
CA CYS A 282 1.90 14.98 0.35
C CYS A 282 1.53 16.33 0.97
N ASP A 283 0.35 16.38 1.60
CA ASP A 283 -0.10 17.54 2.36
C ASP A 283 0.48 17.49 3.77
N TYR A 284 1.19 18.53 4.18
CA TYR A 284 1.67 18.68 5.55
C TYR A 284 0.92 19.82 6.25
N LEU A 285 0.75 19.70 7.58
CA LEU A 285 0.33 20.82 8.40
C LEU A 285 1.45 21.87 8.36
N THR A 286 1.32 22.89 7.52
CA THR A 286 2.12 24.09 7.66
C THR A 286 1.61 24.83 8.90
N MET A 287 2.40 24.85 9.97
CA MET A 287 2.16 25.81 11.04
C MET A 287 2.42 27.19 10.43
N ASP A 288 1.35 27.98 10.34
CA ASP A 288 1.41 29.39 10.05
C ASP A 288 2.12 30.09 11.21
N SER A 289 3.45 30.05 11.18
CA SER A 289 4.33 30.86 12.02
C SER A 289 5.37 31.48 11.10
N SER A 290 5.22 32.78 10.85
CA SER A 290 6.27 33.61 10.27
C SER A 290 7.56 33.43 11.08
N GLY A 291 8.62 32.95 10.42
CA GLY A 291 9.87 32.52 11.07
C GLY A 291 9.69 31.36 12.06
N CYS A 292 10.73 30.52 12.19
CA CYS A 292 10.68 29.43 13.15
C CYS A 292 10.77 29.95 14.60
N LEU A 293 9.64 30.25 15.23
CA LEU A 293 9.57 30.81 16.59
C LEU A 293 9.55 29.76 17.71
N ASP A 294 9.76 28.49 17.37
CA ASP A 294 9.95 27.44 18.36
C ASP A 294 11.39 27.49 18.89
N GLU A 295 11.58 27.89 20.15
CA GLU A 295 12.89 27.94 20.85
C GLU A 295 13.67 26.61 20.79
N THR A 296 13.01 25.54 20.35
CA THR A 296 13.53 24.17 20.30
C THR A 296 14.03 23.76 18.92
N ALA A 297 13.77 24.58 17.90
CA ALA A 297 14.30 24.37 16.56
C ALA A 297 15.78 24.80 16.46
N CYS A 298 16.54 24.06 15.68
CA CYS A 298 17.93 24.34 15.35
C CYS A 298 18.13 25.61 14.53
N ASN A 299 17.09 26.06 13.85
CA ASN A 299 17.01 27.35 13.21
C ASN A 299 15.98 28.25 13.90
N TYR A 300 15.86 28.15 15.23
CA TYR A 300 15.06 29.07 16.03
C TYR A 300 15.43 30.50 15.66
N PHE A 301 14.42 31.25 15.25
CA PHE A 301 14.59 32.56 14.68
C PHE A 301 14.30 33.62 15.74
N ASP A 302 15.35 34.12 16.39
CA ASP A 302 15.26 35.25 17.31
C ASP A 302 15.97 36.52 16.81
N PHE A 303 15.62 37.64 17.43
CA PHE A 303 16.27 38.94 17.23
C PHE A 303 17.23 39.24 18.40
N GLU A 304 17.57 38.23 19.19
CA GLU A 304 18.56 38.35 20.26
C GLU A 304 19.94 38.08 19.65
N TYR A 305 20.95 38.83 20.10
CA TYR A 305 22.29 38.73 19.53
C TYR A 305 23.34 38.83 20.62
N GLN A 306 24.49 38.22 20.38
CA GLN A 306 25.63 38.29 21.28
C GLN A 306 26.56 39.46 20.91
N ILE A 307 27.14 40.08 21.93
CA ILE A 307 28.15 41.13 21.78
C ILE A 307 29.52 40.47 21.93
N THR A 308 30.11 40.09 20.81
CA THR A 308 31.26 39.17 20.75
C THR A 308 32.58 39.92 20.55
N ALA A 309 32.67 40.83 19.57
CA ALA A 309 33.88 41.64 19.36
C ALA A 309 33.65 43.07 18.83
N SER A 310 34.23 43.41 17.67
CA SER A 310 34.05 44.73 17.04
C SER A 310 32.66 44.83 16.41
N ASN A 311 32.24 46.03 16.03
CA ASN A 311 30.99 46.20 15.28
C ASN A 311 31.17 47.01 14.01
N MET A 312 30.23 46.85 13.08
CA MET A 312 29.98 47.77 11.99
C MET A 312 28.70 48.54 12.31
N THR A 313 28.74 49.86 12.20
CA THR A 313 27.55 50.70 12.43
C THR A 313 26.83 50.93 11.10
N VAL A 314 25.58 50.47 10.99
CA VAL A 314 24.74 50.62 9.80
C VAL A 314 23.65 51.66 10.07
N ALA A 315 23.76 52.84 9.44
CA ALA A 315 22.75 53.89 9.58
C ALA A 315 21.53 53.61 8.69
N ILE A 316 20.32 53.78 9.22
CA ILE A 316 19.07 53.66 8.46
C ILE A 316 18.56 55.06 8.16
N VAL A 317 18.69 55.49 6.90
CA VAL A 317 18.30 56.85 6.47
C VAL A 317 16.84 56.90 6.07
N ASP A 318 16.37 55.88 5.37
CA ASP A 318 14.97 55.74 4.98
C ASP A 318 14.18 54.98 6.05
N ILE A 319 13.28 55.69 6.72
CA ILE A 319 12.41 55.18 7.78
C ILE A 319 10.93 55.26 7.38
N SER A 320 10.64 55.53 6.11
CA SER A 320 9.28 55.85 5.64
C SER A 320 8.27 54.71 5.79
N ASN A 321 8.74 53.46 5.71
CA ASN A 321 7.94 52.25 5.84
C ASN A 321 7.96 51.62 7.25
N LEU A 322 8.66 52.24 8.20
CA LEU A 322 8.77 51.77 9.59
C LEU A 322 7.66 52.38 10.47
N ILE A 323 7.18 51.60 11.43
CA ILE A 323 6.24 52.04 12.46
C ILE A 323 6.82 51.82 13.85
N ILE A 324 6.49 52.71 14.79
CA ILE A 324 6.96 52.62 16.17
C ILE A 324 6.60 51.24 16.73
N GLY A 325 7.62 50.51 17.23
CA GLY A 325 7.47 49.14 17.71
C GLY A 325 8.12 48.09 16.82
N ASP A 326 8.45 48.43 15.57
CA ASP A 326 9.19 47.53 14.68
C ASP A 326 10.59 47.22 15.26
N ILE A 327 11.02 45.96 15.20
CA ILE A 327 12.39 45.55 15.51
C ILE A 327 13.09 45.23 14.18
N ILE A 328 14.18 45.93 13.89
CA ILE A 328 14.97 45.71 12.68
C ILE A 328 16.24 44.96 13.08
N GLY A 329 16.46 43.81 12.45
CA GLY A 329 17.61 42.96 12.68
C GLY A 329 18.53 42.92 11.47
N VAL A 330 19.81 42.71 11.74
CA VAL A 330 20.88 42.50 10.76
C VAL A 330 21.48 41.12 11.02
N PHE A 331 21.40 40.26 10.02
CA PHE A 331 21.65 38.83 10.12
C PHE A 331 22.77 38.40 9.16
N TYR A 332 23.47 37.34 9.55
CA TYR A 332 24.49 36.66 8.76
C TYR A 332 24.11 35.18 8.60
N VAL A 333 24.87 34.45 7.78
CA VAL A 333 24.74 33.00 7.66
C VAL A 333 25.89 32.36 8.43
N ASP A 334 25.57 31.52 9.42
CA ASP A 334 26.56 30.84 10.25
C ASP A 334 27.26 29.67 9.54
N GLU A 335 28.14 28.97 10.25
CA GLU A 335 28.90 27.83 9.71
C GLU A 335 28.03 26.62 9.32
N ASN A 336 26.85 26.50 9.91
CA ASN A 336 25.88 25.45 9.65
C ASN A 336 24.90 25.82 8.53
N GLY A 337 24.99 27.06 8.02
CA GLY A 337 24.11 27.57 6.97
C GLY A 337 22.81 28.17 7.49
N PHE A 338 22.68 28.39 8.80
CA PHE A 338 21.50 29.02 9.39
C PHE A 338 21.63 30.54 9.43
N ILE A 339 20.49 31.23 9.44
CA ILE A 339 20.44 32.68 9.54
C ILE A 339 20.48 33.06 11.01
N SER A 340 21.51 33.79 11.42
CA SER A 340 21.76 34.14 12.82
C SER A 340 21.76 35.66 13.00
N CYS A 341 21.19 36.14 14.12
CA CYS A 341 21.11 37.56 14.39
C CYS A 341 22.48 38.09 14.84
N GLY A 342 23.05 39.01 14.06
CA GLY A 342 24.29 39.71 14.42
C GLY A 342 24.05 41.10 14.99
N GLY A 343 22.79 41.50 15.20
CA GLY A 343 22.41 42.80 15.74
C GLY A 343 20.95 43.14 15.50
N ALA A 344 20.30 43.82 16.44
CA ALA A 344 18.93 44.28 16.30
C ALA A 344 18.68 45.59 17.06
N GLY A 345 17.65 46.32 16.64
CA GLY A 345 17.24 47.57 17.27
C GLY A 345 15.74 47.84 17.13
N LEU A 346 15.14 48.36 18.21
CA LEU A 346 13.76 48.82 18.25
C LEU A 346 13.64 50.20 17.61
N PHE A 347 12.69 50.37 16.70
CA PHE A 347 12.35 51.66 16.12
C PHE A 347 11.36 52.42 17.00
N ASP A 348 11.76 53.61 17.46
CA ASP A 348 11.00 54.47 18.37
C ASP A 348 10.41 55.72 17.68
N GLY A 349 10.61 55.85 16.36
CA GLY A 349 10.15 56.97 15.55
C GLY A 349 11.22 58.00 15.21
N GLU A 350 12.45 57.86 15.71
CA GLU A 350 13.60 58.70 15.34
C GLU A 350 14.58 57.98 14.40
N GLN A 351 15.55 58.72 13.85
CA GLN A 351 16.62 58.11 13.04
C GLN A 351 17.42 57.13 13.89
N MET A 352 17.73 55.96 13.32
CA MET A 352 18.43 54.89 14.03
C MET A 352 19.62 54.34 13.26
N ALA A 353 20.50 53.65 13.99
CA ALA A 353 21.58 52.86 13.43
C ALA A 353 21.66 51.51 14.14
N LEU A 354 21.99 50.46 13.39
CA LEU A 354 22.18 49.11 13.90
C LEU A 354 23.68 48.83 14.08
N ALA A 355 24.03 48.12 15.14
CA ALA A 355 25.37 47.56 15.30
C ALA A 355 25.34 46.11 14.82
N ALA A 356 26.08 45.79 13.75
CA ALA A 356 26.37 44.42 13.34
C ALA A 356 27.66 43.97 14.05
N TRP A 357 27.59 42.96 14.91
CA TRP A 357 28.72 42.48 15.72
C TRP A 357 29.54 41.42 14.98
N SER A 358 30.88 41.54 15.04
CA SER A 358 31.79 40.56 14.42
C SER A 358 31.99 39.35 15.30
N ASP A 359 32.19 38.20 14.67
CA ASP A 359 32.73 36.97 15.28
C ASP A 359 33.95 37.26 16.16
N ASP A 360 34.01 36.63 17.33
CA ASP A 360 35.18 36.75 18.20
C ASP A 360 36.29 35.75 17.85
N THR A 361 37.42 35.84 18.56
CA THR A 361 38.57 34.91 18.32
C THR A 361 38.83 34.00 19.52
N ALA A 362 37.98 34.09 20.54
CA ALA A 362 38.04 33.36 21.78
C ALA A 362 37.29 32.02 21.69
N THR A 363 36.26 31.91 20.85
CA THR A 363 35.55 30.67 20.55
C THR A 363 35.95 30.10 19.18
N SER A 364 35.58 28.84 18.94
CA SER A 364 35.75 28.18 17.63
C SER A 364 34.47 28.20 16.79
N SER A 365 33.34 28.58 17.39
CA SER A 365 32.03 28.75 16.77
C SER A 365 31.97 30.11 16.08
N ILE A 366 31.38 30.17 14.88
CA ILE A 366 31.14 31.46 14.22
C ILE A 366 29.88 32.10 14.83
N ASP A 367 30.05 33.06 15.73
CA ASP A 367 28.98 33.70 16.50
C ASP A 367 28.78 35.20 16.17
N GLY A 368 29.29 35.62 15.00
CA GLY A 368 29.04 36.93 14.44
C GLY A 368 29.51 37.07 13.00
N PHE A 369 29.46 38.30 12.50
CA PHE A 369 29.88 38.61 11.13
C PHE A 369 31.39 38.46 10.92
N GLN A 370 31.76 37.95 9.75
CA GLN A 370 33.13 37.91 9.23
C GLN A 370 33.35 38.95 8.14
N ALA A 371 34.61 39.34 7.92
CA ALA A 371 34.94 40.39 6.95
C ALA A 371 34.54 39.98 5.52
N GLY A 372 33.65 40.76 4.91
CA GLY A 372 33.12 40.51 3.56
C GLY A 372 31.74 39.87 3.51
N ASP A 373 31.16 39.48 4.64
CA ASP A 373 29.81 38.92 4.71
C ASP A 373 28.76 39.87 4.14
N GLN A 374 27.75 39.28 3.50
CA GLN A 374 26.56 40.00 3.07
C GLN A 374 25.61 40.18 4.25
N PHE A 375 24.86 41.27 4.23
CA PHE A 375 23.81 41.50 5.22
C PHE A 375 22.49 40.92 4.75
N ILE A 376 21.83 40.22 5.65
CA ILE A 376 20.40 39.92 5.57
C ILE A 376 19.70 40.88 6.53
N PHE A 377 18.67 41.59 6.09
CA PHE A 377 17.88 42.45 6.97
C PHE A 377 16.46 41.92 7.05
N LEU A 378 15.95 41.81 8.26
CA LEU A 378 14.60 41.35 8.54
C LEU A 378 13.96 42.28 9.56
N ILE A 379 12.63 42.36 9.51
CA ILE A 379 11.85 43.19 10.41
C ILE A 379 10.80 42.35 11.12
N LYS A 380 10.72 42.50 12.45
CA LYS A 380 9.66 41.93 13.28
C LYS A 380 8.64 43.01 13.60
N ARG A 381 7.39 42.78 13.19
CA ARG A 381 6.23 43.66 13.40
C ARG A 381 5.07 42.83 13.94
N ASP A 382 4.58 43.18 15.12
CA ASP A 382 3.47 42.48 15.79
C ASP A 382 3.67 40.95 15.84
N ASP A 383 4.89 40.51 16.18
CA ASP A 383 5.34 39.11 16.19
C ASP A 383 5.44 38.40 14.83
N ILE A 384 5.18 39.11 13.73
CA ILE A 384 5.36 38.61 12.37
C ILE A 384 6.69 39.10 11.79
N ILE A 385 7.42 38.21 11.12
CA ILE A 385 8.73 38.51 10.51
C ILE A 385 8.55 38.74 9.01
N TYR A 386 9.17 39.78 8.47
CA TYR A 386 9.12 40.13 7.05
C TYR A 386 10.51 40.32 6.45
N ASP A 387 10.62 40.00 5.16
CA ASP A 387 11.80 40.27 4.35
C ASP A 387 11.96 41.77 4.07
N LEU A 388 13.16 42.29 4.31
CA LEU A 388 13.49 43.70 4.07
C LEU A 388 14.30 43.86 2.79
N MET A 389 13.69 44.50 1.79
CA MET A 389 14.37 44.87 0.55
C MET A 389 15.07 46.20 0.76
N ILE A 390 16.41 46.21 0.63
CA ILE A 390 17.22 47.39 0.93
C ILE A 390 18.11 47.82 -0.23
N ASN A 391 18.40 49.12 -0.31
CA ASN A 391 19.54 49.64 -1.04
C ASN A 391 20.57 50.20 -0.05
N ILE A 392 21.80 49.69 -0.11
CA ILE A 392 22.90 50.10 0.77
C ILE A 392 23.97 50.87 -0.01
N ASN A 393 24.48 51.93 0.59
CA ASN A 393 25.53 52.76 0.01
C ASN A 393 26.87 52.01 -0.01
N ASN A 394 27.45 51.86 -1.21
CA ASN A 394 28.76 51.22 -1.42
C ASN A 394 29.87 52.22 -1.78
N SER A 395 29.69 53.50 -1.44
CA SER A 395 30.70 54.54 -1.65
C SER A 395 31.41 54.85 -0.34
N ALA A 396 32.74 54.80 -0.36
CA ALA A 396 33.56 55.12 0.80
C ALA A 396 33.15 56.47 1.43
N PRO A 397 32.97 56.54 2.77
CA PRO A 397 33.42 55.56 3.76
C PRO A 397 32.45 54.39 4.02
N PHE A 398 31.33 54.29 3.30
CA PHE A 398 30.35 53.22 3.49
C PHE A 398 30.69 51.96 2.71
N SER A 399 30.32 50.80 3.27
CA SER A 399 30.46 49.47 2.69
C SER A 399 29.11 48.77 2.61
N ASN A 400 28.89 48.00 1.55
CA ASN A 400 27.73 47.11 1.40
C ASN A 400 27.96 45.69 1.95
N THR A 401 29.18 45.39 2.39
CA THR A 401 29.53 44.14 3.09
C THR A 401 30.13 44.45 4.45
N TYR A 402 30.18 43.45 5.32
CA TYR A 402 30.70 43.61 6.66
C TYR A 402 32.18 44.01 6.67
N VAL A 403 32.49 45.07 7.42
CA VAL A 403 33.85 45.54 7.73
C VAL A 403 33.90 45.92 9.20
N ALA A 404 34.78 45.27 9.96
CA ALA A 404 34.96 45.56 11.39
C ALA A 404 35.32 47.03 11.62
N ASN A 405 34.63 47.69 12.55
CA ASN A 405 34.70 49.14 12.82
C ASN A 405 34.35 50.03 11.61
N GLY A 406 33.64 49.48 10.63
CA GLY A 406 33.20 50.16 9.43
C GLY A 406 31.86 50.88 9.58
N PHE A 407 31.44 51.53 8.50
CA PHE A 407 30.14 52.19 8.38
C PHE A 407 29.32 51.60 7.23
N GLY A 408 28.06 51.29 7.49
CA GLY A 408 27.05 51.00 6.48
C GLY A 408 25.99 52.09 6.45
N GLN A 409 25.26 52.20 5.34
CA GLN A 409 24.17 53.16 5.22
C GLN A 409 23.07 52.61 4.30
N ILE A 410 21.92 52.29 4.87
CA ILE A 410 20.70 51.94 4.13
C ILE A 410 20.06 53.24 3.64
N THR A 411 19.98 53.40 2.32
CA THR A 411 19.45 54.60 1.66
C THR A 411 18.00 54.47 1.24
N GLU A 412 17.50 53.25 1.09
CA GLU A 412 16.12 52.93 0.75
C GLU A 412 15.76 51.59 1.41
N LEU A 413 14.52 51.48 1.90
CA LEU A 413 14.03 50.32 2.62
C LEU A 413 12.56 50.09 2.27
N ASP A 414 12.24 48.87 1.84
CA ASP A 414 10.87 48.43 1.57
C ASP A 414 10.60 47.08 2.25
N ILE A 415 9.38 46.91 2.75
CA ILE A 415 8.95 45.68 3.43
C ILE A 415 8.25 44.83 2.38
N SER A 416 8.77 43.63 2.16
CA SER A 416 8.27 42.73 1.12
C SER A 416 7.27 41.72 1.67
N ASN A 417 7.53 40.43 1.51
CA ASN A 417 6.65 39.36 1.97
C ASN A 417 6.98 38.97 3.41
N GLU A 418 6.06 38.23 4.03
CA GLU A 418 6.35 37.52 5.27
C GLU A 418 7.49 36.54 5.04
N PHE A 419 8.44 36.54 5.97
CA PHE A 419 9.58 35.64 5.94
C PHE A 419 9.13 34.27 6.41
N LEU A 420 9.25 33.28 5.52
CA LEU A 420 8.88 31.90 5.78
C LEU A 420 10.12 31.01 5.71
N GLN A 421 10.38 30.28 6.79
CA GLN A 421 11.42 29.27 6.86
C GLN A 421 10.89 28.07 7.64
N ASP A 422 11.08 26.87 7.10
CA ASP A 422 10.69 25.64 7.77
C ASP A 422 11.50 25.44 9.05
N CYS A 423 10.83 25.03 10.14
CA CYS A 423 11.50 24.68 11.39
C CYS A 423 12.29 23.37 11.25
N VAL A 424 13.58 23.41 11.59
CA VAL A 424 14.46 22.25 11.67
C VAL A 424 14.58 21.86 13.14
N VAL A 425 13.92 20.79 13.55
CA VAL A 425 14.01 20.27 14.94
C VAL A 425 15.07 19.16 14.99
N PRO A 426 15.89 19.07 16.07
CA PRO A 426 16.88 18.01 16.18
C PRO A 426 16.20 16.65 16.36
N PRO A 427 16.83 15.54 15.90
CA PRO A 427 16.31 14.20 16.15
C PRO A 427 16.16 13.92 17.66
N LEU A 428 15.15 13.13 18.04
CA LEU A 428 14.90 12.78 19.44
C LEU A 428 16.16 12.22 20.12
N GLY A 429 16.49 12.74 21.30
CA GLY A 429 17.69 12.33 22.05
C GLY A 429 18.99 12.95 21.52
N LEU A 430 18.93 13.89 20.58
CA LEU A 430 20.05 14.71 20.11
C LEU A 430 19.77 16.20 20.31
N ASP A 431 20.83 16.99 20.43
CA ASP A 431 20.78 18.45 20.26
C ASP A 431 21.04 18.84 18.79
N CYS A 432 20.99 20.14 18.50
CA CYS A 432 21.17 20.68 17.15
C CYS A 432 22.59 20.55 16.60
N ASP A 433 23.55 20.21 17.47
CA ASP A 433 24.93 19.89 17.11
C ASP A 433 25.15 18.37 16.94
N GLY A 434 24.08 17.57 17.06
CA GLY A 434 24.10 16.11 16.93
C GLY A 434 24.70 15.39 18.13
N ASN A 435 24.86 16.06 19.28
CA ASN A 435 25.31 15.42 20.52
C ASN A 435 24.14 14.74 21.23
N SER A 436 24.42 13.59 21.88
CA SER A 436 23.39 12.88 22.63
C SER A 436 22.94 13.67 23.86
N THR A 437 21.64 13.94 23.96
CA THR A 437 21.03 14.46 25.19
C THR A 437 20.79 13.28 26.13
N ASN A 438 21.66 13.14 27.12
CA ASN A 438 21.70 11.97 28.00
C ASN A 438 20.53 11.97 29.00
N LEU A 439 19.73 10.89 29.05
CA LEU A 439 18.54 10.69 29.91
C LEU A 439 18.78 10.78 31.43
N LEU A 440 20.03 10.84 31.89
CA LEU A 440 20.36 10.78 33.33
C LEU A 440 21.05 12.03 33.89
N ASP A 441 21.51 12.96 33.06
CA ASP A 441 22.31 14.10 33.54
C ASP A 441 21.60 15.47 33.51
N ASN A 442 20.35 15.56 33.04
CA ASN A 442 19.55 16.79 33.15
C ASN A 442 18.36 16.64 34.10
N VAL A 443 18.64 16.65 35.40
CA VAL A 443 17.64 16.99 36.42
C VAL A 443 17.51 18.52 36.59
N LEU A 444 18.20 19.33 35.78
CA LEU A 444 18.22 20.79 35.94
C LEU A 444 18.06 21.65 34.68
N ASP A 445 17.75 21.11 33.51
CA ASP A 445 17.29 21.95 32.39
C ASP A 445 16.00 21.38 31.77
N LYS A 446 15.09 22.29 31.44
CA LYS A 446 13.65 22.08 31.26
C LYS A 446 13.32 20.93 30.29
N ASN A 447 12.72 19.85 30.80
CA ASN A 447 11.94 18.93 29.96
C ASN A 447 10.72 19.68 29.41
N TYR A 448 10.68 19.92 28.11
CA TYR A 448 9.54 20.54 27.44
C TYR A 448 8.88 19.54 26.49
N ILE A 449 7.58 19.75 26.28
CA ILE A 449 6.74 18.84 25.52
C ILE A 449 6.96 19.12 24.03
N VAL A 450 7.57 18.18 23.31
CA VAL A 450 7.72 18.23 21.83
C VAL A 450 6.48 17.72 21.12
N ARG A 451 5.67 16.88 21.77
CA ARG A 451 4.42 16.37 21.17
C ARG A 451 3.38 16.01 22.23
N VAL A 452 2.14 16.38 22.01
CA VAL A 452 0.99 15.83 22.76
C VAL A 452 0.17 14.99 21.80
N VAL A 453 -0.02 13.70 22.11
CA VAL A 453 -0.79 12.78 21.27
C VAL A 453 -1.92 12.12 22.05
N ASP A 454 -2.95 11.66 21.34
CA ASP A 454 -3.98 10.81 21.93
C ASP A 454 -3.55 9.33 21.96
N VAL A 455 -4.44 8.45 22.42
CA VAL A 455 -4.17 6.99 22.47
C VAL A 455 -3.91 6.36 21.09
N PHE A 456 -4.25 7.05 20.01
CA PHE A 456 -4.05 6.63 18.63
C PHE A 456 -2.81 7.31 17.99
N GLY A 457 -2.01 8.04 18.78
CA GLY A 457 -0.80 8.72 18.28
C GLY A 457 -1.07 10.02 17.52
N ARG A 458 -2.32 10.49 17.46
CA ARG A 458 -2.69 11.72 16.76
C ARG A 458 -2.36 12.95 17.60
N THR A 459 -1.73 13.96 17.00
CA THR A 459 -1.36 15.20 17.70
C THR A 459 -2.60 15.97 18.19
N ILE A 460 -2.61 16.39 19.46
CA ILE A 460 -3.70 17.14 20.10
C ILE A 460 -3.31 18.61 20.25
N CYS A 461 -3.87 19.49 19.42
CA CYS A 461 -3.49 20.92 19.38
C CYS A 461 -4.18 21.82 20.43
N ASN A 462 -5.10 21.29 21.24
CA ASN A 462 -5.84 22.08 22.23
C ASN A 462 -5.90 21.37 23.60
N ASN A 463 -5.36 22.02 24.63
CA ASN A 463 -5.33 21.54 26.02
C ASN A 463 -6.73 21.40 26.68
N THR A 464 -7.80 21.62 25.93
CA THR A 464 -9.16 21.75 26.45
C THR A 464 -10.12 20.63 26.03
N ALA A 465 -9.73 19.63 25.22
CA ALA A 465 -10.73 18.80 24.55
C ALA A 465 -10.57 17.26 24.50
N GLN A 466 -9.68 16.59 25.26
CA GLN A 466 -9.70 15.11 25.30
C GLN A 466 -9.33 14.52 26.67
N ASN A 467 -9.98 13.40 27.03
CA ASN A 467 -9.92 12.78 28.37
C ASN A 467 -8.59 12.06 28.65
N PHE A 468 -7.74 11.76 27.65
CA PHE A 468 -6.42 11.15 27.82
C PHE A 468 -5.41 11.75 26.84
N GLN A 469 -4.24 12.14 27.34
CA GLN A 469 -3.15 12.77 26.59
C GLN A 469 -1.82 12.06 26.92
N ILE A 470 -1.00 11.85 25.91
CA ILE A 470 0.37 11.36 26.02
C ILE A 470 1.30 12.53 25.65
N MET A 471 2.11 12.97 26.58
CA MET A 471 3.06 14.07 26.40
C MET A 471 4.44 13.46 26.19
N ILE A 472 5.05 13.74 25.04
CA ILE A 472 6.39 13.31 24.66
C ILE A 472 7.32 14.50 24.87
N PHE A 473 8.41 14.26 25.57
CA PHE A 473 9.40 15.28 25.90
C PHE A 473 10.64 15.16 25.00
N ASN A 474 11.39 16.24 24.88
CA ASN A 474 12.60 16.36 24.05
C ASN A 474 13.71 15.35 24.42
N ASP A 475 13.74 14.89 25.66
CA ASP A 475 14.64 13.83 26.13
C ASP A 475 14.13 12.40 25.81
N GLY A 476 12.99 12.28 25.12
CA GLY A 476 12.33 11.00 24.84
C GLY A 476 11.51 10.46 26.01
N PHE A 477 11.40 11.18 27.12
CA PHE A 477 10.50 10.82 28.21
C PHE A 477 9.03 10.93 27.76
N VAL A 478 8.17 10.10 28.33
CA VAL A 478 6.75 10.06 28.00
C VAL A 478 5.92 10.12 29.29
N ASP A 479 5.07 11.12 29.40
CA ASP A 479 4.11 11.26 30.50
C ASP A 479 2.67 11.07 30.00
N LYS A 480 1.79 10.57 30.86
CA LYS A 480 0.39 10.26 30.52
C LYS A 480 -0.54 11.02 31.45
N LYS A 481 -1.39 11.88 30.88
CA LYS A 481 -2.33 12.71 31.62
C LYS A 481 -3.76 12.29 31.32
N TYR A 482 -4.52 11.99 32.36
CA TYR A 482 -5.95 11.67 32.29
C TYR A 482 -6.77 12.77 32.95
N ILE A 483 -7.73 13.35 32.23
CA ILE A 483 -8.57 14.45 32.73
C ILE A 483 -10.00 13.93 32.92
N LEU A 484 -10.41 13.76 34.18
CA LEU A 484 -11.78 13.43 34.56
C LEU A 484 -12.60 14.73 34.68
N ARG A 485 -13.63 14.92 33.85
CA ARG A 485 -14.63 15.98 34.05
C ARG A 485 -15.68 15.47 35.05
N HIS A 486 -15.76 16.10 36.22
CA HIS A 486 -16.82 15.86 37.22
C HIS A 486 -18.02 16.77 37.02
#